data_AF-A0A0F9SYE6-F1
#
_entry.id   AF-A0A0F9SYE6-F1
#
_cell.length_a   1.000
_cell.length_b   1.000
_cell.length_c   1.000
_cell.angle_alpha   90.00
_cell.angle_beta   90.00
_cell.angle_gamma   90.00
#
_symmetry.space_group_name_H-M   'P 1'
#
loop_
_entity.id
_entity.type
_entity.pdbx_description
1 polymer ?
#
loop_
_entity_poly.entity_id
_entity_poly.type
_entity_poly.pdbx_seq_one_letter_code
_entity_poly.pdbx_strand_id
1 'polypeptide(L)'
;MGKPQTIKASLTPDAVEKLKEGKDGEKYQSLPDEGLEVEFQYDFGDNNAEAVALFGEGVVRSYIVGHCSFTIQGIARSMLKAGRSAKQIRAHFFDESTGLNVYQPGEYTGRKTAVEKEHDRILKMSPEKRDAEITELEKVLARIKKEGK
;
A
#
# COMPACT_ATOMS: atom_id res chain seq x y z
N MET A 1 5.18 -13.54 22.99
CA MET A 1 6.23 -14.19 22.16
C MET A 1 5.52 -14.59 20.91
N GLY A 2 5.92 -13.95 19.80
CA GLY A 2 5.20 -14.05 18.54
C GLY A 2 5.43 -15.40 17.87
N LYS A 3 4.68 -15.67 16.79
CA LYS A 3 4.95 -16.86 15.97
C LYS A 3 6.15 -16.59 15.07
N PRO A 4 7.26 -17.35 15.19
CA PRO A 4 8.40 -17.19 14.31
C PRO A 4 7.99 -17.37 12.84
N GLN A 5 8.51 -16.49 11.99
CA GLN A 5 8.30 -16.55 10.56
C GLN A 5 9.48 -17.27 9.91
N THR A 6 9.17 -18.08 8.90
CA THR A 6 10.19 -18.77 8.10
C THR A 6 10.71 -17.81 7.04
N ILE A 7 11.99 -17.46 7.14
CA ILE A 7 12.70 -16.66 6.15
C ILE A 7 13.51 -17.59 5.26
N LYS A 8 13.30 -17.47 3.95
CA LYS A 8 14.04 -18.20 2.92
C LYS A 8 14.78 -17.20 2.05
N ALA A 9 16.07 -17.42 1.88
CA ALA A 9 16.90 -16.70 0.92
C ALA A 9 17.57 -17.73 0.01
N SER A 10 17.51 -17.51 -1.30
CA SER A 10 18.16 -18.35 -2.28
C SER A 10 18.94 -17.54 -3.31
N LEU A 11 20.08 -18.09 -3.74
CA LEU A 11 20.87 -17.60 -4.86
C LEU A 11 20.92 -18.70 -5.92
N THR A 12 20.65 -18.32 -7.17
CA THR A 12 20.82 -19.22 -8.31
C THR A 12 22.32 -19.46 -8.58
N PRO A 13 22.69 -20.58 -9.22
CA PRO A 13 24.08 -20.85 -9.61
C PRO A 13 24.72 -19.67 -10.36
N ASP A 14 24.03 -19.09 -11.35
CA ASP A 14 24.50 -17.91 -12.10
C ASP A 14 24.78 -16.68 -11.20
N ALA A 15 24.00 -16.51 -10.13
CA ALA A 15 24.21 -15.42 -9.18
C ALA A 15 25.42 -15.69 -8.29
N VAL A 16 25.63 -16.94 -7.89
CA VAL A 16 26.80 -17.37 -7.12
C VAL A 16 28.07 -17.21 -7.94
N GLU A 17 28.04 -17.55 -9.23
CA GLU A 17 29.16 -17.35 -10.16
C GLU A 17 29.55 -15.87 -10.26
N LYS A 18 28.57 -14.97 -10.44
CA LYS A 18 28.80 -13.52 -10.48
C LYS A 18 29.35 -12.94 -9.18
N LEU A 19 29.08 -13.56 -8.04
CA LEU A 19 29.59 -13.12 -6.75
C LEU A 19 31.05 -13.52 -6.50
N LYS A 20 31.58 -14.54 -7.20
CA LYS A 20 32.99 -14.95 -7.08
C LYS A 20 33.96 -13.89 -7.58
N GLU A 21 33.52 -12.98 -8.43
CA GLU A 21 34.37 -11.95 -9.03
C GLU A 21 34.60 -10.72 -8.12
N GLY A 22 33.84 -10.58 -7.02
CA GLY A 22 33.98 -9.46 -6.09
C GLY A 22 33.58 -8.11 -6.68
N LYS A 23 33.16 -7.16 -5.84
CA LYS A 23 32.84 -5.80 -6.32
C LYS A 23 34.10 -4.94 -6.57
N ASP A 24 35.24 -5.37 -6.02
CA ASP A 24 36.52 -4.66 -6.03
C ASP A 24 37.73 -5.58 -6.35
N GLY A 25 37.50 -6.73 -6.99
CA GLY A 25 38.54 -7.72 -7.30
C GLY A 25 38.98 -8.60 -6.12
N GLU A 26 38.39 -8.40 -4.94
CA GLU A 26 38.52 -9.34 -3.82
C GLU A 26 37.73 -10.62 -4.12
N LYS A 27 38.44 -11.75 -4.18
CA LYS A 27 37.79 -13.07 -4.31
C LYS A 27 37.16 -13.44 -2.97
N TYR A 28 35.83 -13.49 -2.92
CA TYR A 28 35.14 -14.08 -1.76
C TYR A 28 35.59 -15.53 -1.58
N GLN A 29 35.79 -15.97 -0.33
CA GLN A 29 36.08 -17.37 0.00
C GLN A 29 35.10 -18.27 -0.76
N SER A 30 35.65 -19.28 -1.43
CA SER A 30 34.99 -20.11 -2.45
C SER A 30 33.52 -20.37 -2.16
N LEU A 31 32.64 -19.60 -2.80
CA LEU A 31 31.22 -19.92 -2.80
C LEU A 31 31.04 -21.25 -3.55
N PRO A 32 30.22 -22.18 -3.06
CA PRO A 32 29.95 -23.44 -3.77
C PRO A 32 29.39 -23.15 -5.17
N ASP A 33 29.66 -24.03 -6.14
CA ASP A 33 29.16 -23.87 -7.53
C ASP A 33 27.65 -24.14 -7.65
N GLU A 34 27.05 -24.69 -6.61
CA GLU A 34 25.62 -25.00 -6.52
C GLU A 34 24.84 -23.79 -5.98
N GLY A 35 23.55 -23.72 -6.31
CA GLY A 35 22.66 -22.70 -5.74
C GLY A 35 22.72 -22.73 -4.21
N LEU A 36 22.77 -21.55 -3.60
CA LEU A 36 22.82 -21.40 -2.15
C LEU A 36 21.42 -21.13 -1.62
N GLU A 37 20.93 -21.94 -0.69
CA GLU A 37 19.69 -21.69 0.02
C GLU A 37 19.93 -21.65 1.53
N VAL A 38 19.36 -20.64 2.18
CA VAL A 38 19.35 -20.50 3.64
C VAL A 38 17.91 -20.34 4.08
N GLU A 39 17.53 -21.15 5.08
CA GLU A 39 16.24 -21.08 5.75
C GLU A 39 16.45 -20.96 7.26
N PHE A 40 15.79 -19.99 7.88
CA PHE A 40 15.81 -19.82 9.33
C PHE A 40 14.47 -19.27 9.82
N GLN A 41 14.18 -19.52 11.10
CA GLN A 41 13.02 -18.96 11.79
C GLN A 41 13.42 -17.65 12.46
N TYR A 42 12.59 -16.62 12.33
CA TYR A 42 12.82 -15.33 12.98
C TYR A 42 11.51 -14.79 13.57
N ASP A 43 11.53 -14.42 14.85
CA ASP A 43 10.37 -13.84 15.54
C ASP A 43 10.41 -12.31 15.40
N PHE A 44 9.35 -11.74 14.83
CA PHE A 44 9.18 -10.29 14.70
C PHE A 44 8.20 -9.71 15.75
N GLY A 45 7.62 -10.57 16.60
CA GLY A 45 6.50 -10.24 17.46
C GLY A 45 5.16 -10.28 16.72
N ASP A 46 4.08 -10.50 17.46
CA ASP A 46 2.72 -10.55 16.90
C ASP A 46 2.01 -9.19 16.90
N ASN A 47 2.63 -8.16 17.51
CA ASN A 47 2.07 -6.82 17.63
C ASN A 47 3.19 -5.77 17.83
N ASN A 48 2.80 -4.50 17.79
CA ASN A 48 3.73 -3.37 17.93
C ASN A 48 4.51 -3.38 19.25
N ALA A 49 3.86 -3.74 20.37
CA ALA A 49 4.51 -3.75 21.67
C ALA A 49 5.61 -4.83 21.74
N GLU A 50 5.32 -6.02 21.21
CA GLU A 50 6.29 -7.12 21.12
C GLU A 50 7.44 -6.78 20.15
N ALA A 51 7.14 -6.21 18.98
CA ALA A 51 8.17 -5.77 18.04
C ALA A 51 9.08 -4.69 18.67
N VAL A 52 8.52 -3.73 19.40
CA VAL A 52 9.30 -2.71 20.13
C VAL A 52 10.15 -3.35 21.23
N ALA A 53 9.64 -4.35 21.95
CA ALA A 53 10.41 -5.08 22.95
C ALA A 53 11.58 -5.87 22.33
N LEU A 54 11.40 -6.42 21.12
CA LEU A 54 12.42 -7.20 20.42
C LEU A 54 13.50 -6.34 19.75
N PHE A 55 13.11 -5.23 19.11
CA PHE A 55 14.01 -4.44 18.24
C PHE A 55 14.30 -3.02 18.72
N GLY A 56 13.55 -2.53 19.70
CA GLY A 56 13.62 -1.16 20.17
C GLY A 56 12.79 -0.19 19.31
N GLU A 57 12.24 0.83 19.97
CA GLU A 57 11.34 1.80 19.34
C GLU A 57 11.97 2.54 18.16
N GLY A 58 13.24 2.93 18.28
CA GLY A 58 13.96 3.65 17.23
C GLY A 58 14.08 2.86 15.92
N VAL A 59 14.33 1.54 16.02
CA VAL A 59 14.43 0.65 14.85
C VAL A 59 13.06 0.47 14.22
N VAL A 60 12.05 0.12 15.01
CA VAL A 60 10.67 -0.04 14.53
C VAL A 60 10.18 1.23 13.84
N ARG A 61 10.39 2.40 14.44
CA ARG A 61 10.02 3.70 13.87
C ARG A 61 10.75 3.95 12.54
N SER A 62 12.05 3.67 12.46
CA SER A 62 12.84 3.90 11.25
C SER A 62 12.35 3.03 10.09
N TYR A 63 12.01 1.77 10.36
CA TYR A 63 11.41 0.89 9.36
C TYR A 63 10.04 1.39 8.88
N ILE A 64 9.17 1.81 9.81
CA ILE A 64 7.85 2.37 9.45
C ILE A 64 8.02 3.62 8.58
N VAL A 65 8.88 4.56 8.98
CA VAL A 65 9.12 5.79 8.21
C VAL A 65 9.66 5.47 6.82
N GLY A 66 10.61 4.54 6.71
CA GLY A 66 11.18 4.12 5.43
C GLY A 66 10.12 3.51 4.51
N HIS A 67 9.32 2.57 5.03
CA HIS A 67 8.26 1.91 4.28
C HIS A 67 7.17 2.89 3.82
N CYS A 68 6.67 3.72 4.73
CA CYS A 68 5.66 4.74 4.42
C CYS A 68 6.17 5.73 3.35
N SER A 69 7.43 6.16 3.46
CA SER A 69 8.04 7.07 2.49
C SER A 69 8.08 6.45 1.10
N PHE A 70 8.50 5.18 0.98
CA PHE A 70 8.54 4.48 -0.30
C PHE A 70 7.15 4.37 -0.94
N THR A 71 6.14 4.00 -0.15
CA THR A 71 4.76 3.86 -0.59
C THR A 71 4.17 5.19 -1.06
N ILE A 72 4.30 6.25 -0.27
CA ILE A 72 3.80 7.60 -0.61
C ILE A 72 4.47 8.09 -1.91
N GLN A 73 5.78 7.92 -2.05
CA GLN A 73 6.47 8.27 -3.28
C GLN A 73 5.99 7.45 -4.48
N GLY A 74 5.70 6.14 -4.30
CA GLY A 74 5.15 5.29 -5.35
C GLY A 74 3.79 5.79 -5.85
N ILE A 75 2.90 6.18 -4.93
CA ILE A 75 1.60 6.75 -5.25
C ILE A 75 1.76 8.10 -5.96
N ALA A 76 2.60 9.00 -5.42
CA ALA A 76 2.86 10.30 -6.02
C ALA A 76 3.41 10.18 -7.46
N ARG A 77 4.37 9.27 -7.70
CA ARG A 77 4.88 8.96 -9.04
C ARG A 77 3.77 8.47 -9.97
N SER A 78 2.86 7.64 -9.48
CA SER A 78 1.74 7.12 -10.26
C SER A 78 0.75 8.23 -10.63
N MET A 79 0.47 9.14 -9.70
CA MET A 79 -0.38 10.31 -9.95
C MET A 79 0.26 11.30 -10.94
N LEU A 80 1.58 11.51 -10.87
CA LEU A 80 2.32 12.32 -11.85
C LEU A 80 2.23 11.70 -13.25
N LYS A 81 2.42 10.39 -13.38
CA LYS A 81 2.24 9.66 -14.66
C LYS A 81 0.82 9.79 -15.21
N ALA A 82 -0.18 9.92 -14.33
CA ALA A 82 -1.57 10.16 -14.69
C ALA A 82 -1.90 11.64 -14.97
N GLY A 83 -0.90 12.52 -15.04
CA GLY A 83 -1.09 13.94 -15.36
C GLY A 83 -1.66 14.80 -14.23
N ARG A 84 -1.63 14.33 -12.98
CA ARG A 84 -2.10 15.11 -11.83
C ARG A 84 -1.11 16.24 -11.51
N SER A 85 -1.65 17.39 -11.11
CA SER A 85 -0.83 18.53 -10.67
C SER A 85 -0.30 18.33 -9.25
N ALA A 86 0.78 19.04 -8.91
CA ALA A 86 1.36 18.99 -7.55
C ALA A 86 0.33 19.34 -6.45
N LYS A 87 -0.59 20.28 -6.73
CA LYS A 87 -1.68 20.63 -5.80
C LYS A 87 -2.63 19.46 -5.57
N GLN A 88 -3.00 18.73 -6.62
CA GLN A 88 -3.88 17.56 -6.51
C GLN A 88 -3.21 16.40 -5.77
N ILE A 89 -1.90 16.22 -6.00
CA ILE A 89 -1.12 15.20 -5.29
C ILE A 89 -1.01 15.56 -3.81
N ARG A 90 -0.72 16.82 -3.47
CA ARG A 90 -0.67 17.28 -2.09
C ARG A 90 -2.00 17.08 -1.37
N ALA A 91 -3.11 17.49 -2.00
CA ALA A 91 -4.45 17.32 -1.47
C ALA A 91 -4.86 15.84 -1.27
N HIS A 92 -4.20 14.90 -1.96
CA HIS A 92 -4.42 13.47 -1.75
C HIS A 92 -3.83 12.97 -0.43
N PHE A 93 -2.72 13.55 0.01
CA PHE A 93 -2.03 13.12 1.24
C PHE A 93 -2.35 14.00 2.44
N PHE A 94 -2.68 15.27 2.22
CA PHE A 94 -2.78 16.28 3.27
C PHE A 94 -3.95 17.22 3.00
N ASP A 95 -4.77 17.44 4.02
CA ASP A 95 -5.83 18.43 4.00
C ASP A 95 -5.34 19.71 4.68
N GLU A 96 -5.10 20.74 3.87
CA GLU A 96 -4.60 22.03 4.34
C GLU A 96 -5.59 22.77 5.27
N SER A 97 -6.89 22.45 5.21
CA SER A 97 -7.91 23.11 6.04
C SER A 97 -7.95 22.56 7.46
N THR A 98 -7.63 21.28 7.65
CA THR A 98 -7.62 20.61 8.95
C THR A 98 -6.21 20.40 9.49
N GLY A 99 -5.19 20.50 8.65
CA GLY A 99 -3.80 20.20 9.01
C GLY A 99 -3.54 18.71 9.20
N LEU A 100 -4.44 17.84 8.73
CA LEU A 100 -4.38 16.41 8.95
C LEU A 100 -3.96 15.65 7.68
N ASN A 101 -3.31 14.50 7.89
CA ASN A 101 -3.02 13.57 6.81
C ASN A 101 -4.32 12.89 6.36
N VAL A 102 -4.66 13.01 5.08
CA VAL A 102 -5.82 12.33 4.46
C VAL A 102 -5.50 10.87 4.17
N TYR A 103 -4.26 10.59 3.78
CA TYR A 103 -3.80 9.25 3.47
C TYR A 103 -3.14 8.61 4.70
N GLN A 104 -3.62 7.42 5.06
CA GLN A 104 -3.00 6.59 6.10
C GLN A 104 -2.42 5.32 5.47
N PRO A 105 -1.08 5.16 5.46
CA PRO A 105 -0.45 3.93 5.00
C PRO A 105 -0.95 2.72 5.80
N GLY A 106 -1.28 1.63 5.11
CA GLY A 106 -1.73 0.38 5.75
C GLY A 106 -3.23 0.33 6.06
N GLU A 107 -3.94 1.46 6.06
CA GLU A 107 -5.39 1.41 5.93
C GLU A 107 -5.71 0.91 4.52
N TYR A 108 -6.48 -0.18 4.45
CA TYR A 108 -6.94 -0.73 3.18
C TYR A 108 -7.83 0.31 2.50
N THR A 109 -7.23 1.15 1.66
CA THR A 109 -7.95 1.91 0.64
C THR A 109 -8.31 0.93 -0.48
N GLY A 110 -9.05 -0.12 -0.15
CA GLY A 110 -9.71 -0.95 -1.14
C GLY A 110 -10.34 -0.01 -2.13
N ARG A 111 -10.14 -0.26 -3.43
CA ARG A 111 -10.86 0.49 -4.46
C ARG A 111 -12.31 0.48 -4.03
N LYS A 112 -12.83 1.63 -3.59
CA LYS A 112 -14.23 1.77 -3.21
C LYS A 112 -15.03 1.13 -4.34
N THR A 113 -15.84 0.16 -3.98
CA THR A 113 -16.78 -0.48 -4.89
C THR A 113 -17.60 0.62 -5.57
N ALA A 114 -18.18 0.32 -6.73
CA ALA A 114 -19.05 1.29 -7.40
C ALA A 114 -20.15 1.80 -6.46
N VAL A 115 -20.65 0.92 -5.58
CA VAL A 115 -21.65 1.24 -4.55
C VAL A 115 -21.10 2.21 -3.50
N GLU A 116 -19.92 1.97 -2.96
CA GLU A 116 -19.32 2.86 -1.93
C GLU A 116 -18.98 4.25 -2.50
N LYS A 117 -18.54 4.32 -3.76
CA LYS A 117 -18.31 5.60 -4.43
C LYS A 117 -19.61 6.39 -4.58
N GLU A 118 -20.70 5.68 -4.87
CA GLU A 118 -21.99 6.31 -5.10
C GLU A 118 -22.70 6.72 -3.82
N HIS A 119 -22.55 5.91 -2.77
CA HIS A 119 -22.94 6.29 -1.42
C HIS A 119 -22.26 7.59 -0.97
N ASP A 120 -20.93 7.69 -1.15
CA ASP A 120 -20.19 8.92 -0.84
C ASP A 120 -20.60 10.12 -1.70
N ARG A 121 -20.93 9.89 -2.98
CA ARG A 121 -21.45 10.94 -3.86
C ARG A 121 -22.74 11.50 -3.29
N ILE A 122 -23.71 10.65 -2.96
CA ILE A 122 -25.03 11.03 -2.44
C ILE A 122 -24.93 11.78 -1.11
N LEU A 123 -24.02 11.35 -0.21
CA LEU A 123 -23.79 12.03 1.06
C LEU A 123 -23.23 13.45 0.88
N LYS A 124 -22.45 13.69 -0.17
CA LYS A 124 -21.86 15.00 -0.50
C LYS A 124 -22.79 15.91 -1.32
N MET A 125 -23.95 15.43 -1.74
CA MET A 125 -24.95 16.25 -2.43
C MET A 125 -25.70 17.14 -1.44
N SER A 126 -26.05 18.35 -1.88
CA SER A 126 -27.03 19.18 -1.17
C SER A 126 -28.39 18.48 -1.15
N PRO A 127 -29.25 18.75 -0.15
CA PRO A 127 -30.58 18.14 -0.05
C PRO A 127 -31.39 18.28 -1.35
N GLU A 128 -31.39 19.48 -1.94
CA GLU A 128 -32.08 19.79 -3.20
C GLU A 128 -31.61 18.93 -4.37
N LYS A 129 -30.29 18.67 -4.46
CA LYS A 129 -29.73 17.82 -5.51
C LYS A 129 -30.03 16.34 -5.27
N ARG A 130 -30.10 15.93 -4.01
CA ARG A 130 -30.45 14.57 -3.62
C ARG A 130 -31.90 14.25 -4.01
N ASP A 131 -32.82 15.18 -3.75
CA ASP A 131 -34.25 15.01 -4.08
C ASP A 131 -34.50 14.97 -5.59
N ALA A 132 -33.79 15.80 -6.36
CA ALA A 132 -33.84 15.77 -7.82
C ALA A 132 -33.34 14.42 -8.39
N GLU A 133 -32.28 13.86 -7.82
CA GLU A 133 -31.72 12.58 -8.23
C GLU A 133 -32.64 11.40 -7.89
N ILE A 134 -33.28 11.42 -6.70
CA ILE A 134 -34.29 10.43 -6.32
C ILE A 134 -35.46 10.46 -7.31
N THR A 135 -35.93 11.65 -7.67
CA THR A 135 -37.03 11.83 -8.63
C THR A 135 -36.69 11.22 -10.00
N GLU A 136 -35.45 11.39 -10.48
CA GLU A 136 -35.01 10.77 -11.73
C GLU A 136 -34.89 9.25 -11.62
N LEU A 137 -34.37 8.72 -10.51
CA LEU A 137 -34.31 7.28 -10.28
C LEU A 137 -35.70 6.64 -10.22
N GLU A 138 -36.68 7.30 -9.61
CA GLU A 138 -38.07 6.84 -9.57
C GLU A 138 -38.70 6.79 -10.97
N LYS A 139 -38.43 7.78 -11.83
CA LYS A 139 -38.87 7.78 -13.23
C LYS A 139 -38.25 6.62 -14.02
N VAL A 140 -36.95 6.38 -13.85
CA VAL A 140 -36.24 5.26 -14.49
C VAL A 140 -36.81 3.93 -14.02
N LEU A 141 -37.07 3.77 -12.72
CA LEU A 141 -37.66 2.56 -12.15
C LEU A 141 -39.07 2.31 -12.71
N ALA A 142 -39.90 3.36 -12.82
CA ALA A 142 -41.23 3.28 -13.41
C ALA A 142 -41.17 2.87 -14.89
N ARG A 143 -40.17 3.36 -15.64
CA ARG A 143 -39.94 2.97 -17.04
C ARG A 143 -39.54 1.51 -17.16
N ILE A 144 -38.60 1.03 -16.35
CA ILE A 144 -38.18 -0.38 -16.32
C ILE A 144 -39.36 -1.30 -16.00
N LYS A 145 -40.20 -0.94 -15.02
CA LYS A 145 -41.41 -1.70 -14.69
C LYS A 145 -42.44 -1.73 -15.84
N LYS A 146 -42.50 -0.66 -16.64
CA LYS A 146 -43.42 -0.56 -17.78
C LYS A 146 -42.90 -1.28 -19.03
N GLU A 147 -41.58 -1.37 -19.19
CA GLU A 147 -40.90 -2.06 -20.29
C GLU A 147 -40.66 -3.55 -20.00
N GLY A 148 -41.27 -4.08 -18.94
CA GLY A 148 -41.14 -5.44 -18.40
C GLY A 148 -40.55 -6.52 -19.31
N LYS A 149 -39.34 -6.95 -18.93
CA LYS A 149 -39.10 -8.35 -18.58
C LYS A 149 -39.40 -8.55 -17.11
#